data_AF-A0A7C1ZGI0-F1
#
_entry.id   AF-A0A7C1ZGI0-F1
#
_cell.length_a   1.000
_cell.length_b   1.000
_cell.length_c   1.000
_cell.angle_alpha   90.00
_cell.angle_beta   90.00
_cell.angle_gamma   90.00
#
_symmetry.space_group_name_H-M   'P 1'
#
loop_
_entity.id
_entity.type
_entity.pdbx_description
1 polymer ?
#
loop_
_entity_poly.entity_id
_entity_poly.type
_entity_poly.pdbx_seq_one_letter_code
_entity_poly.pdbx_strand_id
1 'polypeptide(L)'
;MSEAYDKKNQLDYDNNTQKINEALIQIRNNKELKPTISQLTKLTGIHRNTISNRVEPVQELRKIKQHREEEAQKSKEKKLTKEDPLSLLEREIKAVRIEALYWFNKFLSMEKDFEQVNKRFDAMTKSRDHYKELYESEISNKHDLESRIKNFTQIMNDLDKEKP
;
A
#
# COMPACT_ATOMS: atom_id res chain seq x y z
N MET A 1 23.23 11.41 75.20
CA MET A 1 23.63 10.04 74.77
C MET A 1 22.84 9.52 73.55
N SER A 2 21.63 10.01 73.23
CA SER A 2 20.86 9.53 72.05
C SER A 2 21.41 10.00 70.70
N GLU A 3 21.76 11.30 70.59
CA GLU A 3 22.05 11.94 69.29
C GLU A 3 23.21 11.33 68.49
N ALA A 4 24.23 10.78 69.17
CA ALA A 4 25.37 10.14 68.49
C ALA A 4 25.00 8.78 67.87
N TYR A 5 24.11 8.02 68.52
CA TYR A 5 23.60 6.75 68.01
C TYR A 5 22.62 6.98 66.87
N ASP A 6 21.77 8.00 66.98
CA ASP A 6 20.80 8.37 65.93
C ASP A 6 21.52 8.78 64.64
N LYS A 7 22.58 9.59 64.75
CA LYS A 7 23.43 9.98 63.60
C LYS A 7 24.13 8.79 62.95
N LYS A 8 24.65 7.85 63.75
CA LYS A 8 25.32 6.66 63.22
C LYS A 8 24.34 5.74 62.49
N ASN A 9 23.15 5.52 63.07
CA ASN A 9 22.10 4.71 62.45
C ASN A 9 21.62 5.30 61.12
N GLN A 10 21.51 6.63 61.05
CA GLN A 10 21.14 7.32 59.82
C GLN A 10 22.21 7.14 58.73
N LEU A 11 23.50 7.31 59.08
CA LEU A 11 24.61 7.10 58.16
C LEU A 11 24.66 5.65 57.63
N ASP A 12 24.46 4.66 58.50
CA ASP A 12 24.40 3.25 58.11
C ASP A 12 23.18 2.95 57.24
N TYR A 13 22.06 3.62 57.49
CA TYR A 13 20.86 3.50 56.66
C TYR A 13 21.12 4.00 55.24
N ASP A 14 21.70 5.20 55.11
CA ASP A 14 22.00 5.87 53.84
C ASP A 14 23.03 5.11 53.02
N ASN A 15 24.13 4.66 53.66
CA ASN A 15 25.15 3.83 53.03
C ASN A 15 24.56 2.53 52.46
N ASN A 16 23.64 1.90 53.20
CA ASN A 16 22.95 0.71 52.75
C ASN A 16 21.98 1.01 51.60
N THR A 17 21.29 2.15 51.63
CA THR A 17 20.41 2.59 50.54
C THR A 17 21.19 2.78 49.25
N GLN A 18 22.34 3.44 49.32
CA GLN A 18 23.19 3.67 48.15
C GLN A 18 23.66 2.36 47.52
N LYS A 19 24.18 1.42 48.33
CA LYS A 19 24.61 0.09 47.84
C LYS A 19 23.47 -0.69 47.19
N ILE A 20 22.27 -0.63 47.75
CA ILE A 20 21.09 -1.30 47.19
C ILE A 20 20.72 -0.69 45.83
N ASN A 21 20.75 0.63 45.72
CA ASN A 21 20.42 1.33 44.47
C ASN A 21 21.43 1.02 43.36
N GLU A 22 22.72 1.01 43.67
CA GLU A 22 23.79 0.62 42.74
C GLU A 22 23.59 -0.82 42.25
N ALA A 23 23.29 -1.76 43.16
CA ALA A 23 23.00 -3.15 42.80
C ALA A 23 21.72 -3.29 41.95
N LEU A 24 20.68 -2.49 42.21
CA LEU A 24 19.48 -2.47 41.38
C LEU A 24 19.77 -1.97 39.95
N ILE A 25 20.63 -0.97 39.79
CA ILE A 25 21.08 -0.49 38.48
C ILE A 25 21.85 -1.58 37.73
N GLN A 26 22.76 -2.29 38.43
CA GLN A 26 23.49 -3.41 37.84
C GLN A 26 22.54 -4.53 37.37
N ILE A 27 21.56 -4.89 38.19
CA ILE A 27 20.53 -5.86 37.82
C ILE A 27 19.72 -5.32 36.63
N ARG A 28 19.35 -4.05 36.59
CA ARG A 28 18.59 -3.49 35.46
C ARG A 28 19.35 -3.64 34.14
N ASN A 29 20.65 -3.32 34.15
CA ASN A 29 21.48 -3.28 32.94
C ASN A 29 21.97 -4.67 32.49
N ASN A 30 22.11 -5.64 33.39
CA ASN A 30 22.58 -6.98 33.06
C ASN A 30 21.45 -8.02 33.09
N LYS A 31 21.06 -8.54 31.91
CA LYS A 31 20.01 -9.55 31.75
C LYS A 31 20.32 -10.91 32.39
N GLU A 32 21.59 -11.24 32.61
CA GLU A 32 22.00 -12.50 33.27
C GLU A 32 21.70 -12.48 34.77
N LEU A 33 21.70 -11.29 35.39
CA LEU A 33 21.37 -11.14 36.80
C LEU A 33 19.86 -11.24 37.00
N LYS A 34 19.42 -12.17 37.85
CA LYS A 34 18.00 -12.36 38.17
C LYS A 34 17.53 -11.21 39.06
N PRO A 35 16.37 -10.58 38.77
CA PRO A 35 15.81 -9.52 39.60
C PRO A 35 15.15 -10.11 40.87
N THR A 36 15.97 -10.59 41.80
CA THR A 36 15.53 -11.21 43.06
C THR A 36 16.27 -10.62 44.26
N ILE A 37 15.62 -10.69 45.43
CA ILE A 37 16.21 -10.24 46.70
C ILE A 37 17.49 -11.03 47.02
N SER A 38 17.51 -12.33 46.72
CA SER A 38 18.72 -13.15 46.91
C SER A 38 19.90 -12.64 46.08
N GLN A 39 19.66 -12.11 44.88
CA GLN A 39 20.70 -11.52 44.05
C GLN A 39 21.18 -10.18 44.63
N LEU A 40 20.28 -9.35 45.14
CA LEU A 40 20.65 -8.11 45.84
C LEU A 40 21.50 -8.40 47.09
N THR A 41 21.14 -9.40 47.89
CA THR A 41 21.95 -9.80 49.05
C THR A 41 23.35 -10.23 48.64
N LYS A 42 23.50 -10.95 47.52
CA LYS A 42 24.83 -11.34 47.00
C LYS A 42 25.65 -10.14 46.53
N LEU A 43 25.02 -9.17 45.87
CA LEU A 43 25.71 -8.00 45.31
C LEU A 43 26.09 -6.97 46.39
N THR A 44 25.26 -6.82 47.41
CA THR A 44 25.41 -5.77 48.44
C THR A 44 26.02 -6.28 49.75
N GLY A 45 25.96 -7.58 50.01
CA GLY A 45 26.27 -8.18 51.31
C GLY A 45 25.21 -7.91 52.39
N ILE A 46 24.11 -7.21 52.05
CA ILE A 46 23.06 -6.83 53.01
C ILE A 46 22.07 -7.99 53.18
N HIS A 47 21.77 -8.32 54.44
CA HIS A 47 20.86 -9.41 54.76
C HIS A 47 19.46 -9.21 54.16
N ARG A 48 18.84 -10.30 53.72
CA ARG A 48 17.54 -10.30 53.02
C ARG A 48 16.45 -9.55 53.80
N ASN A 49 16.40 -9.66 55.13
CA ASN A 49 15.36 -9.02 55.93
C ASN A 49 15.51 -7.50 55.92
N THR A 50 16.75 -6.99 55.92
CA THR A 50 17.03 -5.56 55.83
C THR A 50 16.57 -4.99 54.50
N ILE A 51 16.69 -5.76 53.42
CA ILE A 51 16.20 -5.39 52.09
C ILE A 51 14.68 -5.51 52.01
N SER A 52 14.10 -6.61 52.48
CA SER A 52 12.66 -6.87 52.44
C SER A 52 11.85 -5.87 53.28
N ASN A 53 12.41 -5.39 54.39
CA ASN A 53 11.77 -4.37 55.23
C ASN A 53 11.74 -3.00 54.54
N ARG A 54 12.53 -2.80 53.49
CA ARG A 54 12.50 -1.61 52.63
C ARG A 54 11.57 -1.90 51.46
N VAL A 55 10.49 -1.13 51.34
CA VAL A 55 9.47 -1.36 50.29
C VAL A 55 10.01 -1.06 48.89
N GLU A 56 10.83 -0.02 48.77
CA GLU A 56 11.34 0.50 47.49
C GLU A 56 12.17 -0.53 46.69
N PRO A 57 13.18 -1.23 47.26
CA PRO A 57 13.95 -2.22 46.52
C PRO A 57 13.11 -3.38 45.98
N VAL A 58 12.09 -3.80 46.73
CA VAL A 58 11.20 -4.89 46.31
C VAL A 58 10.33 -4.44 45.13
N GLN A 59 9.84 -3.21 45.16
CA GLN A 59 9.06 -2.64 44.05
C GLN A 59 9.91 -2.49 42.79
N GLU A 60 11.15 -2.00 42.90
CA GLU A 60 12.05 -1.85 41.76
C GLU A 60 12.42 -3.19 41.12
N LEU A 61 12.67 -4.23 41.92
CA LEU A 61 12.88 -5.59 41.39
C LEU A 61 11.66 -6.10 40.61
N ARG A 62 10.44 -5.83 41.09
CA ARG A 62 9.20 -6.20 40.38
C ARG A 62 9.09 -5.48 39.05
N LYS A 63 9.37 -4.17 39.01
CA LYS A 63 9.37 -3.38 37.77
C LYS A 63 10.37 -3.92 36.75
N ILE A 64 11.61 -4.22 37.20
CA ILE A 64 12.64 -4.80 36.32
C ILE A 64 12.18 -6.16 35.77
N LYS A 65 11.55 -6.99 36.60
CA LYS A 65 11.02 -8.28 36.16
C LYS A 65 9.92 -8.12 35.10
N GLN A 66 8.94 -7.26 35.34
CA GLN A 66 7.84 -6.98 34.40
C GLN A 66 8.37 -6.45 33.06
N HIS A 67 9.27 -5.47 33.10
CA HIS A 67 9.87 -4.91 31.88
C HIS A 67 10.56 -5.99 31.04
N ARG A 68 11.30 -6.92 31.67
CA ARG A 68 11.95 -8.03 30.95
C ARG A 68 10.96 -9.03 30.36
N GLU A 69 9.84 -9.29 31.04
CA GLU A 69 8.78 -10.16 30.55
C GLU A 69 8.08 -9.55 29.33
N GLU A 70 7.78 -8.25 29.38
CA GLU A 70 7.21 -7.51 28.25
C GLU A 70 8.15 -7.47 27.03
N GLU A 71 9.44 -7.22 27.23
CA GLU A 71 10.42 -7.29 26.15
C GLU A 71 10.49 -8.69 25.52
N ALA A 72 10.45 -9.73 26.35
CA ALA A 72 10.48 -11.11 25.87
C ALA A 72 9.22 -11.43 25.05
N GLN A 73 8.04 -10.99 25.49
CA GLN A 73 6.78 -11.14 24.75
C GLN A 73 6.83 -10.39 23.41
N LYS A 74 7.21 -9.12 23.40
CA LYS A 74 7.38 -8.33 22.16
C LYS A 74 8.37 -8.97 21.19
N SER A 75 9.44 -9.58 21.69
CA SER A 75 10.42 -10.28 20.86
C SER A 75 9.88 -11.57 20.24
N LYS A 76 9.00 -12.28 20.96
CA LYS A 76 8.32 -13.48 20.45
C LYS A 76 7.31 -13.11 19.37
N GLU A 77 6.49 -12.10 19.62
CA GLU A 77 5.53 -11.57 18.65
C GLU A 77 6.22 -11.14 17.36
N LYS A 78 7.34 -10.39 17.44
CA LYS A 78 8.16 -10.01 16.28
C LYS A 78 8.76 -11.20 15.51
N LYS A 79 8.95 -12.34 16.16
CA LYS A 79 9.44 -13.57 15.49
C LYS A 79 8.30 -14.35 14.83
N LEU A 80 7.11 -14.33 15.44
CA LEU A 80 5.89 -14.95 14.91
C LEU A 80 5.33 -14.18 13.70
N THR A 81 5.51 -12.86 13.63
CA THR A 81 5.03 -12.01 12.53
C THR A 81 5.98 -11.89 11.35
N LYS A 82 7.18 -12.48 11.41
CA LYS A 82 8.03 -12.62 10.23
C LYS A 82 7.46 -13.76 9.38
N GLU A 83 6.47 -13.45 8.55
CA GLU A 83 6.09 -14.32 7.43
C GLU A 83 7.36 -14.68 6.65
N ASP A 84 7.48 -15.96 6.29
CA ASP A 84 8.65 -16.46 5.55
C ASP A 84 8.78 -15.65 4.24
N PRO A 85 9.92 -14.96 4.00
CA PRO A 85 10.12 -14.15 2.80
C PRO A 85 9.85 -14.93 1.50
N LEU A 86 10.10 -16.24 1.50
CA LEU A 86 9.81 -17.09 0.36
C LEU A 86 8.31 -17.21 0.08
N SER A 87 7.50 -17.36 1.13
CA SER A 87 6.04 -17.45 1.02
C SER A 87 5.40 -16.16 0.51
N LEU A 88 5.94 -15.00 0.91
CA LEU A 88 5.54 -13.68 0.42
C LEU A 88 5.84 -13.56 -1.08
N LEU A 89 7.07 -13.91 -1.48
CA LEU A 89 7.49 -13.84 -2.87
C LEU A 89 6.68 -14.78 -3.77
N GLU A 90 6.39 -16.00 -3.30
CA GLU A 90 5.52 -16.93 -4.03
C GLU A 90 4.10 -16.39 -4.23
N ARG A 91 3.55 -15.70 -3.22
CA ARG A 91 2.23 -15.06 -3.31
C ARG A 91 2.24 -13.94 -4.34
N GLU A 92 3.25 -13.09 -4.32
CA GLU A 92 3.41 -11.99 -5.28
C GLU A 92 3.58 -12.50 -6.71
N ILE A 93 4.41 -13.53 -6.93
CA ILE A 93 4.58 -14.15 -8.25
C ILE A 93 3.25 -14.72 -8.77
N LYS A 94 2.47 -15.37 -7.91
CA LYS A 94 1.13 -15.87 -8.28
C LYS A 94 0.20 -14.74 -8.67
N ALA A 95 0.18 -13.64 -7.91
CA ALA A 95 -0.64 -12.47 -8.21
C ALA A 95 -0.27 -11.83 -9.56
N VAL A 96 1.02 -11.58 -9.79
CA VAL A 96 1.52 -11.01 -11.07
C VAL A 96 1.18 -11.90 -12.25
N ARG A 97 1.29 -13.24 -12.10
CA ARG A 97 0.92 -14.18 -13.17
C ARG A 97 -0.57 -14.09 -13.52
N ILE A 98 -1.45 -13.97 -12.53
CA ILE A 98 -2.88 -13.84 -12.74
C ILE A 98 -3.20 -12.53 -13.46
N GLU A 99 -2.57 -11.42 -13.04
CA GLU A 99 -2.75 -10.13 -13.68
C GLU A 99 -2.25 -10.13 -15.13
N ALA A 100 -1.08 -10.72 -15.39
CA ALA A 100 -0.54 -10.85 -16.73
C ALA A 100 -1.51 -11.64 -17.65
N LEU A 101 -2.07 -12.75 -17.17
CA LEU A 101 -3.06 -13.52 -17.91
C LEU A 101 -4.36 -12.73 -18.15
N TYR A 102 -4.82 -11.98 -17.15
CA TYR A 102 -6.00 -11.12 -17.28
C TYR A 102 -5.80 -10.07 -18.38
N TRP A 103 -4.70 -9.32 -18.33
CA TRP A 103 -4.41 -8.27 -19.31
C TRP A 103 -4.16 -8.83 -20.70
N PHE A 104 -3.50 -9.99 -20.80
CA PHE A 104 -3.32 -10.68 -22.07
C PHE A 104 -4.67 -11.07 -22.70
N ASN A 105 -5.56 -11.69 -21.94
CA ASN A 105 -6.89 -12.06 -22.44
C ASN A 105 -7.72 -10.83 -22.82
N LYS A 106 -7.62 -9.75 -22.04
CA LYS A 106 -8.31 -8.50 -22.33
C LYS A 106 -7.79 -7.86 -23.61
N PHE A 107 -6.48 -7.89 -23.83
CA PHE A 107 -5.87 -7.42 -25.07
C PHE A 107 -6.38 -8.22 -26.28
N LEU A 108 -6.37 -9.56 -26.20
CA LEU A 108 -6.89 -10.41 -27.28
C LEU A 108 -8.37 -10.17 -27.58
N SER A 109 -9.18 -9.87 -26.57
CA SER A 109 -10.58 -9.47 -26.78
C SER A 109 -10.68 -8.12 -27.49
N MET A 110 -9.93 -7.13 -27.02
CA MET A 110 -9.91 -5.79 -27.62
C MET A 110 -9.44 -5.80 -29.07
N GLU A 111 -8.45 -6.63 -29.39
CA GLU A 111 -7.95 -6.81 -30.76
C GLU A 111 -9.05 -7.34 -31.70
N LYS A 112 -9.81 -8.34 -31.25
CA LYS A 112 -10.95 -8.88 -32.02
C LYS A 112 -12.05 -7.83 -32.20
N ASP A 113 -12.36 -7.09 -31.15
CA ASP A 113 -13.37 -6.03 -31.22
C ASP A 113 -12.93 -4.91 -32.19
N PHE A 114 -11.66 -4.53 -32.14
CA PHE A 114 -11.07 -3.56 -33.07
C PHE A 114 -11.15 -4.05 -34.51
N GLU A 115 -10.81 -5.31 -34.78
CA GLU A 115 -10.91 -5.88 -36.13
C GLU A 115 -12.35 -5.85 -36.66
N GLN A 116 -13.33 -6.16 -35.80
CA GLN A 116 -14.75 -6.10 -36.18
C GLN A 116 -15.21 -4.67 -36.46
N VAL A 117 -14.83 -3.71 -35.61
CA VAL A 117 -15.14 -2.28 -35.83
C VAL A 117 -14.51 -1.79 -37.12
N ASN A 118 -13.25 -2.15 -37.38
CA ASN A 118 -12.55 -1.74 -38.59
C ASN A 118 -13.23 -2.28 -39.85
N LYS A 119 -13.63 -3.57 -39.85
CA LYS A 119 -14.40 -4.14 -40.98
C LYS A 119 -15.73 -3.42 -41.21
N ARG A 120 -16.45 -3.07 -40.13
CA ARG A 120 -17.70 -2.30 -40.24
C ARG A 120 -17.46 -0.90 -40.76
N PHE A 121 -16.39 -0.25 -40.31
CA PHE A 121 -15.99 1.07 -40.76
C PHE A 121 -15.63 1.07 -42.26
N ASP A 122 -14.88 0.09 -42.73
CA ASP A 122 -14.54 -0.08 -44.15
C ASP A 122 -15.80 -0.28 -45.00
N ALA A 123 -16.73 -1.13 -44.54
CA ALA A 123 -18.00 -1.36 -45.24
C ALA A 123 -18.86 -0.08 -45.30
N MET A 124 -18.93 0.66 -44.19
CA MET A 124 -19.65 1.93 -44.11
C MET A 124 -19.03 2.99 -45.02
N THR A 125 -17.70 3.07 -45.06
CA THR A 125 -16.96 3.99 -45.92
C THR A 125 -17.23 3.70 -47.39
N LYS A 126 -17.13 2.43 -47.81
CA LYS A 126 -17.44 2.01 -49.19
C LYS A 126 -18.88 2.31 -49.57
N SER A 127 -19.84 2.06 -48.67
CA SER A 127 -21.25 2.37 -48.90
C SER A 127 -21.48 3.87 -49.09
N ARG A 128 -20.92 4.69 -48.19
CA ARG A 128 -20.96 6.16 -48.29
C ARG A 128 -20.39 6.64 -49.63
N ASP A 129 -19.22 6.15 -50.01
CA ASP A 129 -18.54 6.59 -51.23
C ASP A 129 -19.35 6.21 -52.47
N HIS A 130 -19.93 5.00 -52.50
CA HIS A 130 -20.83 4.57 -53.57
C HIS A 130 -22.05 5.51 -53.73
N TYR A 131 -22.75 5.81 -52.64
CA TYR A 131 -23.91 6.71 -52.71
C TYR A 131 -23.53 8.14 -53.05
N LYS A 132 -22.34 8.59 -52.66
CA LYS A 132 -21.81 9.90 -53.02
C LYS A 132 -21.54 9.98 -54.53
N GLU A 133 -20.87 8.97 -55.09
CA GLU A 133 -20.62 8.88 -56.54
C GLU A 133 -21.93 8.83 -57.32
N LEU A 134 -22.90 8.04 -56.87
CA LEU A 134 -24.23 7.98 -57.49
C LEU A 134 -24.91 9.35 -57.46
N TYR A 135 -24.90 10.03 -56.32
CA TYR A 135 -25.48 11.37 -56.19
C TYR A 135 -24.81 12.40 -57.11
N GLU A 136 -23.49 12.39 -57.21
CA GLU A 136 -22.73 13.27 -58.11
C GLU A 136 -23.07 12.98 -59.58
N SER A 137 -23.24 11.70 -59.95
CA SER A 137 -23.66 11.32 -61.30
C SER A 137 -25.07 11.78 -61.65
N GLU A 138 -26.01 11.67 -60.71
CA GLU A 138 -27.39 12.14 -60.88
C GLU A 138 -27.46 13.67 -61.00
N ILE A 139 -26.65 14.40 -60.23
CA ILE A 139 -26.51 15.85 -60.38
C ILE A 139 -26.02 16.21 -61.78
N SER A 140 -24.97 15.54 -62.26
CA SER A 140 -24.42 15.79 -63.59
C SER A 140 -25.45 15.50 -64.69
N ASN A 141 -26.18 14.39 -64.57
CA ASN A 141 -27.22 14.01 -65.52
C ASN A 141 -28.37 15.03 -65.52
N LYS A 142 -28.82 15.46 -64.34
CA LYS A 142 -29.83 16.52 -64.20
C LYS A 142 -29.38 17.80 -64.90
N HIS A 143 -28.13 18.21 -64.73
CA HIS A 143 -27.60 19.41 -65.38
C HIS A 143 -27.54 19.30 -66.91
N ASP A 144 -27.18 18.13 -67.45
CA ASP A 144 -27.22 17.87 -68.89
C ASP A 144 -28.67 17.92 -69.43
N LEU A 145 -29.62 17.29 -68.73
CA LEU A 145 -31.04 17.34 -69.10
C LEU A 145 -31.60 18.76 -69.07
N GLU A 146 -31.29 19.55 -68.04
CA GLU A 146 -31.67 20.96 -67.95
C GLU A 146 -31.10 21.78 -69.13
N SER A 147 -29.86 21.51 -69.52
CA SER A 147 -29.21 22.16 -70.66
C SER A 147 -29.89 21.79 -71.99
N ARG A 148 -30.23 20.51 -72.19
CA ARG A 148 -30.98 20.05 -73.37
C ARG A 148 -32.38 20.66 -73.45
N ILE A 149 -33.10 20.70 -72.33
CA ILE A 149 -34.43 21.34 -72.25
C ILE A 149 -34.34 22.82 -72.63
N LYS A 150 -33.31 23.54 -72.13
CA LYS A 150 -33.06 24.93 -72.49
C LYS A 150 -32.83 25.09 -73.98
N ASN A 151 -31.99 24.24 -74.58
CA ASN A 151 -31.72 24.24 -76.02
C ASN A 151 -32.99 23.97 -76.84
N PHE A 152 -33.80 22.98 -76.45
CA PHE A 152 -35.07 22.69 -77.14
C PHE A 152 -36.06 23.85 -77.03
N THR A 153 -36.19 24.46 -75.85
CA THR A 153 -37.03 25.65 -75.66
C THR A 153 -36.57 26.80 -76.56
N GLN A 154 -35.26 26.98 -76.72
CA GLN A 154 -34.71 28.00 -77.60
C GLN A 154 -35.02 27.72 -79.08
N ILE A 155 -34.83 26.48 -79.53
CA ILE A 155 -35.19 26.06 -80.90
C ILE A 155 -36.69 26.25 -81.16
N MET A 156 -37.55 25.86 -80.21
CA MET A 156 -39.00 26.05 -80.35
C MET A 156 -39.37 27.53 -80.45
N ASN A 157 -38.79 28.38 -79.62
CA ASN A 157 -39.01 29.83 -79.67
C ASN A 157 -38.52 30.45 -80.99
N ASP A 158 -37.43 29.94 -81.57
CA ASP A 158 -36.92 30.44 -82.84
C ASP A 158 -37.80 29.97 -84.02
N LEU A 159 -38.31 28.72 -83.98
CA LEU A 159 -39.27 28.20 -84.96
C LEU A 159 -40.63 28.93 -84.91
N ASP A 160 -41.10 29.33 -83.73
CA ASP A 160 -42.34 30.10 -83.62
C ASP A 160 -42.19 31.56 -84.07
N LYS A 161 -40.97 32.12 -84.09
CA LYS A 161 -40.68 33.44 -84.71
C LYS A 161 -40.61 33.38 -86.25
N GLU A 162 -40.36 32.21 -86.83
CA GLU A 162 -40.28 31.99 -88.27
C GLU A 162 -41.63 31.65 -88.93
N LYS A 163 -42.71 31.49 -88.15
CA LYS A 163 -44.07 31.38 -88.70
C LYS A 163 -44.58 32.77 -89.15
N PRO A 164 -45.05 32.92 -90.39
CA PRO A 164 -45.56 34.18 -90.93
C PRO A 164 -46.88 34.64 -90.30
#